data_AF-A0A1Y4TU65-F1
#
_entry.id   AF-A0A1Y4TU65-F1
#
_cell.length_a   1.000
_cell.length_b   1.000
_cell.length_c   1.000
_cell.angle_alpha   90.00
_cell.angle_beta   90.00
_cell.angle_gamma   90.00
#
_symmetry.space_group_name_H-M   'P 1'
#
loop_
_entity.id
_entity.type
_entity.pdbx_description
1 polymer ?
#
loop_
_entity_poly.entity_id
_entity_poly.type
_entity_poly.pdbx_seq_one_letter_code
_entity_poly.pdbx_strand_id
1 'polypeptide(L)'
;MREYAPEASFASWAFRFAASQEGVARVLSGMNTVEQVMDNTATFRDFRPITEEELGIIRQVTGIIEKHTPIPCTACSYCTHGCPKGIAIPEYFALYNSISRTTGSFSSHAVYYNNMSLRHGKASDCIGCRQCERACPQHLPITDYLKDVAAKFEAGSSFPTRK
;
A
#
# COMPACT_ATOMS: atom_id res chain seq x y z
N MET A 1 7.94 -19.80 -0.51
CA MET A 1 7.94 -19.69 0.97
C MET A 1 7.54 -20.99 1.64
N ARG A 2 6.29 -21.47 1.53
CA ARG A 2 5.87 -22.76 2.15
C ARG A 2 6.63 -23.98 1.64
N GLU A 3 6.99 -24.01 0.36
CA GLU A 3 7.81 -25.10 -0.20
C GLU A 3 9.22 -25.15 0.42
N TYR A 4 9.76 -24.01 0.85
CA TYR A 4 11.08 -23.91 1.45
C TYR A 4 11.06 -24.18 2.96
N ALA A 5 10.10 -23.57 3.66
CA ALA A 5 9.91 -23.74 5.10
C ALA A 5 8.41 -23.93 5.39
N PRO A 6 7.90 -25.17 5.36
CA PRO A 6 6.47 -25.45 5.49
C PRO A 6 5.91 -25.11 6.88
N GLU A 7 6.72 -25.29 7.92
CA GLU A 7 6.36 -25.02 9.31
C GLU A 7 6.55 -23.55 9.71
N ALA A 8 7.18 -22.73 8.87
CA ALA A 8 7.44 -21.33 9.18
C ALA A 8 6.19 -20.49 8.90
N SER A 9 5.68 -19.80 9.93
CA SER A 9 4.57 -18.87 9.78
C SER A 9 4.98 -17.66 8.94
N PHE A 10 4.05 -17.03 8.22
CA PHE A 10 4.36 -15.81 7.47
C PHE A 10 4.85 -14.67 8.37
N ALA A 11 4.37 -14.62 9.62
CA ALA A 11 4.84 -13.68 10.62
C ALA A 11 6.33 -13.91 10.94
N SER A 12 6.75 -15.17 11.11
CA SER A 12 8.16 -15.50 11.35
C SER A 12 9.08 -15.00 10.24
N TRP A 13 8.69 -15.14 8.97
CA TRP A 13 9.43 -14.60 7.83
C TRP A 13 9.57 -13.07 7.90
N ALA A 14 8.48 -12.37 8.22
CA ALA A 14 8.47 -10.91 8.34
C ALA A 14 9.36 -10.43 9.51
N PHE A 15 9.27 -11.08 10.68
CA PHE A 15 10.10 -10.76 11.84
C PHE A 15 11.58 -11.03 11.57
N ARG A 16 11.90 -12.19 10.97
CA ARG A 16 13.28 -12.53 10.62
C ARG A 16 13.85 -11.53 9.62
N PHE A 17 13.09 -11.16 8.60
CA PHE A 17 13.51 -10.12 7.65
C PHE A 17 13.81 -8.79 8.35
N ALA A 18 12.88 -8.29 9.16
CA ALA A 18 13.04 -7.02 9.85
C ALA A 18 14.23 -7.02 10.82
N ALA A 19 14.40 -8.11 11.58
CA ALA A 19 15.47 -8.25 12.58
C ALA A 19 16.85 -8.55 11.96
N SER A 20 16.91 -8.97 10.69
CA SER A 20 18.18 -9.26 10.01
C SER A 20 18.82 -8.03 9.36
N GLN A 21 18.16 -6.87 9.38
CA GLN A 21 18.69 -5.64 8.79
C GLN A 21 19.79 -5.03 9.67
N GLU A 22 20.81 -4.47 9.03
CA GLU A 22 21.88 -3.77 9.74
C GLU A 22 21.32 -2.60 10.56
N GLY A 23 21.75 -2.50 11.83
CA GLY A 23 21.35 -1.43 12.73
C GLY A 23 19.98 -1.59 13.40
N VAL A 24 19.22 -2.65 13.10
CA VAL A 24 17.93 -2.90 13.77
C VAL A 24 18.15 -3.51 15.15
N ALA A 25 17.82 -2.75 16.20
CA ALA A 25 17.89 -3.19 17.60
C ALA A 25 16.55 -3.66 18.18
N ARG A 26 15.42 -3.33 17.53
CA ARG A 26 14.07 -3.65 18.01
C ARG A 26 13.11 -3.84 16.83
N VAL A 27 12.30 -4.89 16.90
CA VAL A 27 11.17 -5.11 15.99
C VAL A 27 9.86 -5.04 16.79
N LEU A 28 8.91 -4.25 16.30
CA LEU A 28 7.58 -4.14 16.92
C LEU A 28 6.65 -5.22 16.35
N SER A 29 5.98 -5.95 17.25
CA SER A 29 5.06 -7.03 16.92
C SER A 29 3.63 -6.62 17.24
N GLY A 30 2.76 -6.59 16.23
CA GLY A 30 1.32 -6.36 16.37
C GLY A 30 0.56 -7.69 16.36
N MET A 31 -0.31 -7.93 17.35
CA MET A 31 -0.98 -9.21 17.56
C MET A 31 -2.39 -8.98 18.09
N ASN A 32 -3.34 -9.82 17.67
CA ASN A 32 -4.74 -9.77 18.08
C ASN A 32 -5.18 -10.99 18.91
N THR A 33 -4.38 -12.07 18.94
CA THR A 33 -4.70 -13.30 19.68
C THR A 33 -3.48 -13.85 20.41
N VAL A 34 -3.71 -14.72 21.41
CA VAL A 34 -2.63 -15.34 22.20
C VAL A 34 -1.79 -16.27 21.33
N GLU A 35 -2.39 -16.97 20.36
CA GLU A 35 -1.68 -17.87 19.44
C GLU A 35 -0.64 -17.10 18.62
N GLN A 36 -0.96 -15.89 18.17
CA GLN A 36 -0.01 -15.01 17.49
C GLN A 36 1.12 -14.57 18.43
N VAL A 37 0.82 -14.31 19.72
CA VAL A 37 1.86 -14.03 20.72
C VAL A 37 2.81 -15.21 20.86
N MET A 38 2.30 -16.42 20.94
CA MET A 38 3.12 -17.62 21.07
C MET A 38 3.98 -17.87 19.82
N ASP A 39 3.42 -17.71 18.63
CA ASP A 39 4.15 -17.85 17.35
C ASP A 39 5.26 -16.78 17.19
N ASN A 40 4.91 -15.52 17.42
CA ASN A 40 5.83 -14.40 17.25
C ASN A 40 6.98 -14.47 18.28
N THR A 41 6.69 -14.82 19.53
CA THR A 41 7.74 -14.99 20.55
C THR A 41 8.61 -16.22 20.31
N ALA A 42 8.04 -17.31 19.77
CA ALA A 42 8.82 -18.49 19.37
C ALA A 42 9.86 -18.15 18.29
N THR A 43 9.52 -17.25 17.36
CA THR A 43 10.45 -16.78 16.30
C THR A 43 11.72 -16.16 16.89
N PHE A 44 11.61 -15.40 17.99
CA PHE A 44 12.77 -14.73 18.60
C PHE A 44 13.52 -15.60 19.61
N ARG A 45 12.88 -16.66 20.14
CA ARG A 45 13.52 -17.60 21.06
C ARG A 45 14.63 -18.42 20.38
N ASP A 46 14.40 -18.88 19.15
CA ASP A 46 15.38 -19.57 18.30
C ASP A 46 15.64 -18.74 17.03
N PHE A 47 16.08 -17.48 17.23
CA PHE A 47 16.25 -16.54 16.14
C PHE A 47 17.31 -17.03 15.13
N ARG A 48 16.90 -17.11 13.87
CA ARG A 48 17.78 -17.35 12.72
C ARG A 48 17.66 -16.16 11.78
N PRO A 49 18.75 -15.47 11.43
CA PRO A 49 18.71 -14.43 10.40
C PRO A 49 18.16 -14.98 9.08
N ILE A 50 17.65 -14.08 8.23
CA ILE A 50 17.32 -14.43 6.84
C ILE A 50 18.62 -14.74 6.08
N THR A 51 18.63 -15.86 5.36
CA THR A 51 19.73 -16.22 4.46
C THR A 51 19.59 -15.54 3.09
N GLU A 52 20.65 -15.56 2.28
CA GLU A 52 20.58 -15.04 0.90
C GLU A 52 19.57 -15.79 0.01
N GLU A 53 19.41 -17.10 0.24
CA GLU A 53 18.42 -17.91 -0.46
C GLU A 53 17.00 -17.49 -0.07
N GLU A 54 16.74 -17.33 1.22
CA GLU A 54 15.47 -16.83 1.76
C GLU A 54 15.17 -15.41 1.27
N LEU A 55 16.18 -14.54 1.20
CA LEU A 55 16.06 -13.20 0.62
C LEU A 55 15.71 -13.26 -0.87
N GLY A 56 16.25 -14.23 -1.61
CA GLY A 56 15.85 -14.54 -2.98
C GLY A 56 14.36 -14.83 -3.11
N ILE A 57 13.82 -15.68 -2.22
CA ILE A 57 12.39 -16.00 -2.17
C ILE A 57 11.57 -14.76 -1.81
N ILE A 58 12.00 -13.95 -0.85
CA ILE A 58 11.34 -12.70 -0.48
C ILE A 58 11.28 -11.76 -1.68
N ARG A 59 12.38 -11.58 -2.42
CA ARG A 59 12.43 -10.76 -3.65
C ARG A 59 11.44 -11.23 -4.71
N GLN A 60 11.28 -12.54 -4.90
CA GLN A 60 10.28 -13.09 -5.83
C GLN A 60 8.86 -12.70 -5.41
N VAL A 61 8.53 -12.83 -4.12
CA VAL A 61 7.21 -12.44 -3.59
C VAL A 61 6.99 -10.94 -3.72
N THR A 62 8.01 -10.12 -3.41
CA THR A 62 7.97 -8.66 -3.59
C THR A 62 7.65 -8.30 -5.04
N GLY A 63 8.33 -8.91 -6.03
CA GLY A 63 8.08 -8.65 -7.44
C GLY A 63 6.66 -9.01 -7.88
N ILE A 64 6.07 -10.07 -7.33
CA ILE A 64 4.66 -10.44 -7.58
C ILE A 64 3.72 -9.34 -7.03
N ILE A 65 3.96 -8.87 -5.81
CA ILE A 65 3.13 -7.84 -5.16
C ILE A 65 3.23 -6.51 -5.92
N GLU A 66 4.44 -6.08 -6.26
CA GLU A 66 4.71 -4.83 -6.97
C GLU A 66 4.09 -4.81 -8.36
N LYS A 67 4.12 -5.93 -9.09
CA LYS A 67 3.47 -6.06 -10.41
C LYS A 67 1.98 -5.74 -10.37
N HIS A 68 1.32 -5.97 -9.24
CA HIS A 68 -0.10 -5.72 -9.03
C HIS A 68 -0.38 -4.51 -8.12
N THR A 69 0.64 -3.69 -7.83
CA THR A 69 0.52 -2.50 -6.99
C THR A 69 1.23 -1.32 -7.66
N PRO A 70 0.61 -0.70 -8.68
CA PRO A 70 1.21 0.40 -9.43
C PRO A 70 1.69 1.57 -8.57
N ILE A 71 0.99 1.88 -7.49
CA ILE A 71 1.31 2.96 -6.57
C ILE A 71 1.69 2.37 -5.20
N PRO A 72 2.95 2.46 -4.73
CA PRO A 72 3.39 1.86 -3.46
C PRO A 72 2.97 2.69 -2.23
N CYS A 73 1.68 3.01 -2.14
CA CYS A 73 1.08 3.74 -1.03
C CYS A 73 0.76 2.80 0.14
N THR A 74 1.15 3.21 1.36
CA THR A 74 0.87 2.48 2.60
C THR A 74 -0.41 2.94 3.32
N ALA A 75 -1.17 3.85 2.70
CA ALA A 75 -2.42 4.39 3.24
C ALA A 75 -2.32 5.02 4.65
N CYS A 76 -1.17 5.62 5.00
CA CYS A 76 -0.96 6.30 6.29
C CYS A 76 -1.72 7.63 6.46
N SER A 77 -2.33 8.16 5.39
CA SER A 77 -3.13 9.40 5.35
C SER A 77 -2.40 10.71 5.71
N TYR A 78 -1.09 10.70 5.94
CA TYR A 78 -0.33 11.92 6.24
C TYR A 78 -0.41 12.97 5.13
N CYS A 79 -0.54 12.53 3.88
CA CYS A 79 -0.67 13.39 2.71
C CYS A 79 -2.00 14.16 2.63
N THR A 80 -3.00 13.78 3.41
CA THR A 80 -4.32 14.44 3.41
C THR A 80 -4.34 15.69 4.29
N HIS A 81 -3.49 15.72 5.33
CA HIS A 81 -3.37 16.84 6.24
C HIS A 81 -2.82 18.08 5.50
N GLY A 82 -3.62 19.14 5.43
CA GLY A 82 -3.21 20.40 4.79
C GLY A 82 -3.35 20.43 3.26
N CYS A 83 -3.97 19.43 2.63
CA CYS A 83 -4.32 19.51 1.22
C CYS A 83 -5.35 20.62 0.99
N PRO A 84 -5.04 21.71 0.24
CA PRO A 84 -5.98 22.83 0.04
C PRO A 84 -7.26 22.45 -0.70
N LYS A 85 -7.26 21.28 -1.33
CA LYS A 85 -8.35 20.74 -2.14
C LYS A 85 -9.09 19.59 -1.47
N GLY A 86 -8.65 19.16 -0.27
CA GLY A 86 -9.32 18.11 0.49
C GLY A 86 -9.28 16.71 -0.15
N ILE A 87 -8.34 16.47 -1.07
CA ILE A 87 -8.25 15.25 -1.90
C ILE A 87 -8.00 14.01 -1.02
N ALA A 88 -8.85 12.99 -1.20
CA ALA A 88 -8.74 11.68 -0.56
C ALA A 88 -7.64 10.81 -1.22
N ILE A 89 -6.40 11.26 -1.12
CA ILE A 89 -5.23 10.67 -1.82
C ILE A 89 -5.06 9.17 -1.53
N PRO A 90 -5.05 8.71 -0.26
CA PRO A 90 -4.87 7.29 0.06
C PRO A 90 -5.92 6.39 -0.59
N GLU A 91 -7.18 6.81 -0.52
CA GLU A 91 -8.32 6.05 -1.04
C GLU A 91 -8.33 6.02 -2.57
N TYR A 92 -7.93 7.12 -3.22
CA TYR A 92 -7.75 7.15 -4.68
C TYR A 92 -6.64 6.22 -5.15
N PHE A 93 -5.52 6.17 -4.43
CA PHE A 93 -4.45 5.22 -4.74
C PHE A 93 -4.88 3.78 -4.46
N ALA A 94 -5.67 3.54 -3.41
CA ALA A 94 -6.24 2.23 -3.13
C ALA A 94 -7.17 1.74 -4.25
N LEU A 95 -8.06 2.61 -4.74
CA LEU A 95 -8.95 2.34 -5.88
C LEU A 95 -8.18 2.12 -7.18
N TYR A 96 -7.13 2.91 -7.44
CA TYR A 96 -6.29 2.74 -8.61
C TYR A 96 -5.57 1.38 -8.60
N ASN A 97 -4.98 1.02 -7.46
CA ASN A 97 -4.28 -0.24 -7.31
C ASN A 97 -5.22 -1.45 -7.33
N SER A 98 -6.45 -1.34 -6.83
CA SER A 98 -7.39 -2.46 -6.84
C SER A 98 -7.79 -2.84 -8.25
N ILE A 99 -7.88 -1.89 -9.19
CA ILE A 99 -8.10 -2.18 -10.61
C ILE A 99 -7.02 -3.13 -11.15
N SER A 100 -5.76 -2.92 -10.80
CA SER A 100 -4.64 -3.78 -11.23
C SER A 100 -4.63 -5.18 -10.61
N ARG A 101 -5.40 -5.38 -9.54
CA ARG A 101 -5.55 -6.67 -8.85
C ARG A 101 -6.79 -7.45 -9.27
N THR A 102 -7.80 -6.78 -9.82
CA THR A 102 -9.11 -7.39 -10.11
C THR A 102 -9.29 -7.71 -11.59
N THR A 103 -9.93 -8.84 -11.88
CA THR A 103 -10.56 -9.15 -13.18
C THR A 103 -12.00 -8.63 -13.29
N GLY A 104 -12.50 -8.00 -12.22
CA GLY A 104 -13.87 -7.50 -12.10
C GLY A 104 -14.14 -6.24 -12.91
N SER A 105 -15.42 -5.83 -12.97
CA SER A 105 -15.85 -4.65 -13.72
C SER A 105 -15.27 -3.36 -13.15
N PHE A 106 -14.68 -2.53 -14.00
CA PHE A 106 -14.25 -1.17 -13.69
C PHE A 106 -15.40 -0.28 -13.14
N SER A 107 -16.66 -0.63 -13.44
CA SER A 107 -17.83 0.16 -13.05
C SER A 107 -17.99 0.37 -11.54
N SER A 108 -17.68 -0.63 -10.70
CA SER A 108 -17.82 -0.48 -9.24
C SER A 108 -16.82 0.51 -8.68
N HIS A 109 -15.57 0.44 -9.13
CA HIS A 109 -14.49 1.36 -8.76
C HIS A 109 -14.81 2.80 -9.17
N ALA A 110 -15.36 2.99 -10.36
CA ALA A 110 -15.78 4.31 -10.84
C ALA A 110 -16.89 4.92 -9.96
N VAL A 111 -17.87 4.12 -9.52
CA VAL A 111 -18.93 4.58 -8.60
C VAL A 111 -18.35 4.99 -7.24
N TYR A 112 -17.43 4.20 -6.67
CA TYR A 112 -16.76 4.56 -5.41
C TYR A 112 -15.97 5.86 -5.54
N TYR A 113 -15.19 5.99 -6.61
CA TYR A 113 -14.45 7.22 -6.90
C TYR A 113 -15.38 8.44 -6.99
N ASN A 114 -16.45 8.34 -7.80
CA ASN A 114 -17.41 9.41 -7.98
C ASN A 114 -18.04 9.83 -6.64
N ASN A 115 -18.54 8.87 -5.85
CA ASN A 115 -19.15 9.15 -4.55
C ASN A 115 -18.20 9.86 -3.59
N MET A 116 -16.92 9.46 -3.54
CA MET A 116 -15.94 10.14 -2.72
C MET A 116 -15.61 11.54 -3.24
N SER A 117 -15.50 11.71 -4.55
CA SER A 117 -15.16 13.01 -5.17
C SER A 117 -16.19 14.10 -4.86
N LEU A 118 -17.45 13.72 -4.61
CA LEU A 118 -18.49 14.65 -4.16
C LEU A 118 -18.19 15.30 -2.80
N ARG A 119 -17.38 14.65 -1.95
CA ARG A 119 -17.02 15.14 -0.61
C ARG A 119 -15.57 15.63 -0.51
N HIS A 120 -14.68 15.02 -1.28
CA HIS A 120 -13.22 15.20 -1.14
C HIS A 120 -12.58 15.89 -2.35
N GLY A 121 -13.37 16.39 -3.31
CA GLY A 121 -12.85 16.91 -4.57
C GLY A 121 -12.33 15.79 -5.46
N LYS A 122 -12.03 16.11 -6.72
CA LYS A 122 -11.50 15.18 -7.71
C LYS A 122 -9.98 15.07 -7.61
N ALA A 123 -9.41 14.00 -8.13
CA ALA A 123 -7.97 13.90 -8.34
C ALA A 123 -7.47 15.02 -9.28
N SER A 124 -8.25 15.39 -10.29
CA SER A 124 -7.97 16.52 -11.18
C SER A 124 -8.03 17.90 -10.51
N ASP A 125 -8.63 18.03 -9.33
CA ASP A 125 -8.63 19.30 -8.58
C ASP A 125 -7.25 19.64 -7.99
N CYS A 126 -6.30 18.70 -8.03
CA CYS A 126 -4.94 18.88 -7.55
C CYS A 126 -4.25 20.05 -8.26
N ILE A 127 -3.83 21.05 -7.46
CA ILE A 127 -3.12 22.24 -7.95
C ILE A 127 -1.59 22.08 -8.00
N GLY A 128 -1.07 20.88 -7.77
CA GLY A 128 0.37 20.62 -7.84
C GLY A 128 1.21 21.29 -6.75
N CYS A 129 0.65 21.62 -5.58
CA CYS A 129 1.38 22.31 -4.50
C CYS A 129 2.47 21.45 -3.80
N ARG A 130 2.46 20.12 -4.02
CA ARG A 130 3.43 19.14 -3.49
C ARG A 130 3.58 19.08 -1.97
N GLN A 131 2.65 19.65 -1.21
CA GLN A 131 2.64 19.54 0.26
C GLN A 131 2.52 18.07 0.72
N CYS A 132 1.68 17.31 0.04
CA CYS A 132 1.48 15.88 0.27
C CYS A 132 2.78 15.07 0.13
N GLU A 133 3.63 15.41 -0.84
CA GLU A 133 4.89 14.70 -1.10
C GLU A 133 5.90 14.92 0.03
N ARG A 134 5.94 16.13 0.60
CA ARG A 134 6.76 16.43 1.79
C ARG A 134 6.28 15.68 3.04
N ALA A 135 4.97 15.47 3.17
CA ALA A 135 4.38 14.72 4.28
C ALA A 135 4.47 13.19 4.09
N CYS A 136 4.79 12.72 2.88
CA CYS A 136 4.80 11.31 2.56
C CYS A 136 6.09 10.64 3.08
N PRO A 137 5.99 9.69 4.02
CA PRO A 137 7.18 9.00 4.55
C PRO A 137 7.83 8.07 3.52
N GLN A 138 7.11 7.75 2.45
CA GLN A 138 7.58 6.91 1.34
C GLN A 138 8.12 7.76 0.16
N HIS A 139 8.17 9.10 0.31
CA HIS A 139 8.64 10.04 -0.72
C HIS A 139 8.02 9.84 -2.11
N LEU A 140 6.73 9.48 -2.15
CA LEU A 140 6.03 9.24 -3.41
C LEU A 140 5.82 10.54 -4.21
N PRO A 141 5.92 10.50 -5.55
CA PRO A 141 5.51 11.59 -6.43
C PRO A 141 3.98 11.65 -6.53
N ILE A 142 3.32 11.98 -5.41
CA ILE A 142 1.86 11.95 -5.26
C ILE A 142 1.15 12.77 -6.34
N THR A 143 1.71 13.93 -6.70
CA THR A 143 1.07 14.80 -7.69
C THR A 143 1.04 14.19 -9.09
N ASP A 144 2.02 13.37 -9.45
CA ASP A 144 2.04 12.67 -10.74
C ASP A 144 1.08 11.49 -10.73
N TYR A 145 1.05 10.69 -9.66
CA TYR A 145 0.07 9.61 -9.52
C TYR A 145 -1.38 10.09 -9.52
N LEU A 146 -1.66 11.29 -8.98
CA LEU A 146 -3.01 11.88 -9.06
C LEU A 146 -3.43 12.18 -10.51
N LYS A 147 -2.49 12.49 -11.41
CA LYS A 147 -2.79 12.65 -12.84
C LYS A 147 -3.20 11.31 -13.46
N ASP A 148 -2.51 10.23 -13.11
CA ASP A 148 -2.86 8.88 -13.57
C ASP A 148 -4.24 8.45 -13.06
N VAL A 149 -4.54 8.75 -11.79
CA VAL A 149 -5.88 8.54 -11.20
C VAL A 149 -6.92 9.33 -11.99
N ALA A 150 -6.71 10.63 -12.21
CA ALA A 150 -7.65 11.47 -12.95
C ALA A 150 -7.86 10.93 -14.37
N ALA A 151 -6.78 10.59 -15.08
CA ALA A 151 -6.85 10.02 -16.43
C ALA A 151 -7.65 8.70 -16.47
N LYS A 152 -7.52 7.88 -15.42
CA LYS A 152 -8.22 6.60 -15.33
C LYS A 152 -9.71 6.74 -14.98
N PHE A 153 -10.04 7.59 -14.01
CA PHE A 153 -11.37 7.64 -13.39
C PHE A 153 -12.27 8.75 -13.92
N GLU A 154 -11.71 9.81 -14.52
CA GLU A 154 -12.46 10.99 -14.94
C GLU A 154 -12.57 11.13 -16.46
N ALA A 155 -11.94 10.22 -17.22
CA ALA A 155 -12.04 10.21 -18.67
C ALA A 155 -13.39 9.64 -19.16
N GLY A 156 -14.06 10.37 -20.05
CA GLY A 156 -15.23 9.90 -20.80
C GLY A 156 -16.58 10.16 -20.13
N SER A 157 -17.65 9.62 -20.75
CA SER A 157 -19.05 9.75 -20.32
C SER A 157 -19.41 8.94 -19.06
N SER A 158 -18.46 8.19 -18.52
CA SER A 158 -18.58 7.42 -17.27
C SER A 158 -18.54 8.30 -16.02
N PHE A 159 -18.02 9.52 -16.12
CA PHE A 159 -18.02 10.48 -15.02
C PHE A 159 -19.18 11.46 -15.19
N PRO A 160 -20.22 11.43 -14.35
CA PRO A 160 -21.36 12.33 -14.49
C PRO A 160 -20.92 13.78 -14.26
N THR A 161 -20.84 14.56 -15.32
CA THR A 161 -20.70 16.01 -15.23
C THR A 161 -22.04 16.58 -14.76
N ARG A 162 -22.10 17.10 -13.53
CA ARG A 162 -23.20 17.98 -13.13
C ARG A 162 -23.19 19.19 -14.08
N LYS A 163 -24.23 19.29 -14.92
CA LYS A 163 -24.61 20.56 -15.54
C LYS A 163 -25.13 21.50 -14.46
#